data_AF-A0A3B8L4B7-F1
#
_entry.id   AF-A0A3B8L4B7-F1
#
_cell.length_a   1.000
_cell.length_b   1.000
_cell.length_c   1.000
_cell.angle_alpha   90.00
_cell.angle_beta   90.00
_cell.angle_gamma   90.00
#
_symmetry.space_group_name_H-M   'P 1'
#
loop_
_entity.id
_entity.type
_entity.pdbx_description
1 polymer ?
#
loop_
_entity_poly.entity_id
_entity_poly.type
_entity_poly.pdbx_seq_one_letter_code
_entity_poly.pdbx_strand_id
1 'polypeptide(L)'
;TTKPDDLKIVGGAGAKTGILVVEPDVYGMKGRLLRRIDVSVSERDLKKNLIDAADRFTRRPKSHGLHVRNGRRDGRSWKTEVPVPTRVRSKRRTAPGRRRE
;
A
#
# COMPACT_ATOMS: atom_id res chain seq x y z
N THR A 1 -4.77 -13.73 -10.10
CA THR A 1 -3.53 -14.32 -10.65
C THR A 1 -3.74 -15.80 -10.90
N THR A 2 -3.11 -16.35 -11.93
CA THR A 2 -3.07 -17.80 -12.22
C THR A 2 -1.84 -18.49 -11.63
N LYS A 3 -0.86 -17.72 -11.13
CA LYS A 3 0.37 -18.23 -10.51
C LYS A 3 0.23 -18.17 -8.98
N PRO A 4 0.23 -19.31 -8.28
CA PRO A 4 0.14 -19.33 -6.80
C PRO A 4 1.23 -18.51 -6.11
N ASP A 5 2.40 -18.42 -6.74
CA ASP A 5 3.56 -17.69 -6.24
C ASP A 5 3.32 -16.19 -6.06
N ASP A 6 2.44 -15.61 -6.86
CA ASP A 6 2.08 -14.19 -6.75
C ASP A 6 1.33 -13.90 -5.44
N LEU A 7 0.76 -14.93 -4.80
CA LEU A 7 0.04 -14.81 -3.53
C LEU A 7 0.96 -14.90 -2.30
N LYS A 8 2.26 -15.21 -2.47
CA LYS A 8 3.23 -15.34 -1.36
C LYS A 8 3.36 -14.06 -0.52
N ILE A 9 3.07 -12.90 -1.09
CA ILE A 9 3.08 -11.61 -0.40
C ILE A 9 1.86 -11.40 0.53
N VAL A 10 0.84 -12.24 0.41
CA VAL A 10 -0.39 -12.19 1.22
C VAL A 10 -0.41 -13.37 2.20
N GLY A 11 -0.18 -13.08 3.48
CA GLY A 11 -0.25 -14.09 4.54
C GLY A 11 -1.66 -14.72 4.62
N GLY A 12 -1.71 -16.05 4.59
CA GLY A 12 -2.97 -16.82 4.60
C GLY A 12 -3.62 -17.02 3.22
N ALA A 13 -3.07 -16.44 2.16
CA ALA A 13 -3.55 -16.67 0.80
C ALA A 13 -3.08 -18.04 0.26
N GLY A 14 -3.89 -19.07 0.48
CA GLY A 14 -3.79 -20.34 -0.27
C GLY A 14 -4.21 -20.23 -1.75
N ALA A 15 -3.89 -21.26 -2.53
CA ALA A 15 -4.09 -21.34 -3.98
C ALA A 15 -5.53 -21.65 -4.46
N LYS A 16 -6.51 -21.62 -3.56
CA LYS A 16 -7.92 -21.87 -3.93
C LYS A 16 -8.48 -20.67 -4.70
N THR A 17 -9.15 -20.96 -5.82
CA THR A 17 -9.89 -19.98 -6.63
C THR A 17 -10.92 -19.24 -5.79
N GLY A 18 -11.06 -17.94 -6.01
CA GLY A 18 -11.96 -17.07 -5.27
C GLY A 18 -11.53 -15.62 -5.28
N ILE A 19 -12.33 -14.77 -4.66
CA ILE A 19 -12.01 -13.38 -4.40
C ILE A 19 -11.32 -13.29 -3.04
N LEU A 20 -10.14 -12.66 -3.02
CA LEU A 20 -9.36 -12.45 -1.80
C LEU A 20 -9.53 -11.01 -1.34
N VAL A 21 -10.04 -10.82 -0.12
CA VAL A 21 -10.09 -9.51 0.54
C VAL A 21 -8.87 -9.40 1.45
N VAL A 22 -8.00 -8.43 1.17
CA VAL A 22 -6.67 -8.33 1.77
C VAL A 22 -6.51 -7.03 2.53
N GLU A 23 -6.04 -7.12 3.77
CA GLU A 23 -5.54 -5.98 4.54
C GLU A 23 -4.09 -5.70 4.12
N PRO A 24 -3.77 -4.51 3.56
CA PRO A 24 -2.40 -4.16 3.23
C PRO A 24 -1.58 -3.82 4.49
N ASP A 25 -0.28 -4.05 4.41
CA ASP A 25 0.66 -3.51 5.39
C ASP A 25 0.81 -1.97 5.24
N VAL A 26 1.66 -1.36 6.07
CA VAL A 26 1.85 0.10 6.11
C VAL A 26 2.19 0.70 4.74
N TYR A 27 2.93 -0.04 3.92
CA TYR A 27 3.43 0.42 2.63
C TYR A 27 2.71 -0.19 1.44
N GLY A 28 1.80 -1.16 1.64
CA GLY A 28 1.10 -1.89 0.57
C GLY A 28 1.98 -2.92 -0.14
N MET A 29 3.11 -3.33 0.47
CA MET A 29 4.05 -4.27 -0.14
C MET A 29 3.70 -5.73 0.16
N LYS A 30 3.02 -5.95 1.28
CA LYS A 30 2.50 -7.23 1.75
C LYS A 30 1.09 -7.04 2.26
N GLY A 31 0.39 -8.14 2.48
CA GLY A 31 -0.91 -8.09 3.12
C GLY A 31 -1.24 -9.33 3.91
N ARG A 32 -2.39 -9.30 4.58
CA ARG A 32 -2.99 -10.43 5.28
C ARG A 32 -4.38 -10.66 4.74
N LEU A 33 -4.75 -11.93 4.54
CA LEU A 33 -6.10 -12.29 4.14
C LEU A 33 -7.10 -11.97 5.26
N LEU A 34 -8.06 -11.09 4.99
CA LEU A 34 -9.20 -10.84 5.87
C LEU A 34 -10.34 -11.85 5.61
N ARG A 35 -10.59 -12.13 4.33
CA ARG A 35 -11.67 -13.02 3.89
C ARG A 35 -11.35 -13.62 2.52
N ARG A 36 -11.67 -14.89 2.34
CA ARG A 36 -11.82 -15.51 1.01
C ARG A 36 -13.30 -15.66 0.72
N ILE A 37 -13.71 -15.26 -0.47
CA ILE A 37 -15.08 -15.36 -0.96
C ILE A 37 -15.06 -16.28 -2.18
N ASP A 38 -15.98 -17.24 -2.23
CA ASP A 38 -16.10 -18.14 -3.37
C ASP A 38 -16.58 -17.37 -4.62
N VAL A 39 -16.29 -17.88 -5.81
CA VAL A 39 -16.78 -17.28 -7.06
C VAL A 39 -18.27 -17.53 -7.29
N SER A 40 -18.84 -18.56 -6.65
CA SER A 40 -20.25 -18.95 -6.83
C SER A 40 -21.21 -18.26 -5.86
N VAL A 41 -20.74 -17.30 -5.05
CA VAL A 41 -21.62 -16.62 -4.08
C VAL A 41 -22.65 -15.75 -4.78
N SER A 42 -23.83 -15.61 -4.17
CA SER A 42 -24.84 -14.66 -4.65
C SER A 42 -24.34 -13.22 -4.52
N GLU A 43 -24.88 -12.30 -5.33
CA GLU A 43 -24.55 -10.88 -5.24
C GLU A 43 -24.82 -10.31 -3.84
N ARG A 44 -25.94 -10.72 -3.23
CA ARG A 44 -26.32 -10.31 -1.87
C ARG A 44 -25.26 -10.74 -0.86
N ASP A 45 -24.78 -11.97 -0.95
CA ASP A 45 -23.76 -12.50 -0.04
C ASP A 45 -22.40 -11.89 -0.32
N LEU A 46 -22.06 -11.63 -1.59
CA LEU A 46 -20.84 -10.90 -1.95
C LEU A 46 -20.81 -9.53 -1.28
N LYS A 47 -21.89 -8.74 -1.44
CA LYS A 47 -22.02 -7.42 -0.82
C LYS A 47 -21.87 -7.50 0.70
N LYS A 48 -22.55 -8.45 1.33
CA LYS A 48 -22.46 -8.68 2.79
C LYS A 48 -21.02 -9.00 3.22
N ASN A 49 -20.36 -9.96 2.56
CA ASN A 49 -18.99 -10.34 2.88
C ASN A 49 -18.00 -9.18 2.71
N LEU A 50 -18.21 -8.31 1.71
CA LEU A 50 -17.35 -7.13 1.50
C LEU A 50 -17.55 -6.07 2.60
N ILE A 51 -18.79 -5.81 3.00
CA ILE A 51 -19.10 -4.91 4.12
C ILE A 51 -18.50 -5.45 5.42
N ASP A 52 -18.75 -6.73 5.73
CA ASP A 52 -18.20 -7.38 6.93
C ASP A 52 -16.67 -7.33 6.98
N ALA A 53 -16.00 -7.44 5.83
CA ALA A 53 -14.55 -7.32 5.74
C ALA A 53 -14.06 -5.88 5.90
N ALA A 54 -14.80 -4.90 5.36
CA ALA A 54 -14.49 -3.48 5.50
C ALA A 54 -14.64 -3.01 6.95
N ASP A 55 -15.67 -3.47 7.67
CA ASP A 55 -15.91 -3.11 9.08
C ASP A 55 -14.82 -3.67 10.01
N ARG A 56 -14.22 -4.81 9.65
CA ARG A 56 -13.06 -5.38 10.37
C ARG A 56 -11.77 -4.61 10.12
N PHE A 57 -11.70 -3.79 9.09
CA PHE A 57 -10.50 -3.05 8.75
C PHE A 57 -10.44 -1.71 9.50
N THR A 58 -9.50 -1.60 10.43
CA THR A 58 -9.19 -0.32 11.06
C THR A 58 -8.24 0.49 10.18
N ARG A 59 -8.76 1.57 9.57
CA ARG A 59 -7.95 2.48 8.75
C ARG A 59 -6.84 3.11 9.59
N ARG A 60 -5.59 2.98 9.11
CA ARG A 60 -4.43 3.64 9.72
C ARG A 60 -4.31 5.07 9.18
N PRO A 61 -4.25 6.11 10.04
CA PRO A 61 -4.02 7.47 9.59
C PRO A 61 -2.63 7.59 8.95
N LYS A 62 -2.53 8.34 7.85
CA LYS A 62 -1.31 8.45 7.06
C LYS A 62 -1.08 9.91 6.65
N SER A 63 0.06 10.46 7.07
CA SER A 63 0.59 11.70 6.51
C SER A 63 1.55 11.38 5.38
N HIS A 64 1.37 11.99 4.21
CA HIS A 64 2.21 11.74 3.03
C HIS A 64 3.71 11.94 3.32
N GLY A 65 4.08 13.07 3.93
CA GLY A 65 5.48 13.42 4.18
C GLY A 65 6.18 12.47 5.14
N LEU A 66 5.52 12.11 6.26
CA LEU A 66 6.05 11.14 7.22
C LEU A 66 6.14 9.74 6.62
N HIS A 67 5.12 9.33 5.87
CA HIS A 67 5.10 8.02 5.24
C HIS A 67 6.25 7.83 4.24
N VAL A 68 6.46 8.79 3.34
CA VAL A 68 7.55 8.71 2.35
C VAL A 68 8.91 8.75 3.04
N ARG A 69 9.09 9.59 4.07
CA ARG A 69 10.34 9.70 4.81
C ARG A 69 10.69 8.41 5.55
N ASN A 70 9.73 7.86 6.29
CA ASN A 70 9.92 6.62 7.03
C ASN A 70 10.16 5.45 6.07
N GLY A 71 9.38 5.35 4.99
CA GLY A 71 9.58 4.32 3.98
C GLY A 71 11.00 4.32 3.41
N ARG A 72 11.53 5.50 3.05
CA ARG A 72 12.92 5.63 2.57
C ARG A 72 13.95 5.26 3.63
N ARG A 73 13.74 5.68 4.88
CA ARG A 73 14.62 5.34 6.01
C ARG A 73 14.65 3.83 6.26
N ASP A 74 13.50 3.18 6.12
CA ASP A 74 13.31 1.74 6.28
C ASP A 74 13.73 0.94 5.02
N GLY A 75 14.40 1.58 4.05
CA GLY A 75 14.83 0.96 2.79
C GLY A 75 13.71 0.56 1.83
N ARG A 76 12.47 1.00 2.07
CA ARG A 76 11.33 0.77 1.17
C ARG A 76 11.44 1.70 -0.03
N SER A 77 11.53 1.12 -1.22
CA SER A 77 11.51 1.84 -2.48
C SER A 77 10.58 1.15 -3.48
N TRP A 78 9.96 1.96 -4.34
CA TRP A 78 9.13 1.48 -5.43
C TRP A 78 9.86 1.75 -6.73
N LYS A 79 10.05 0.71 -7.55
CA LYS A 79 10.50 0.90 -8.92
C LYS A 79 9.30 1.34 -9.74
N THR A 80 9.35 2.57 -10.23
CA THR A 80 8.31 3.08 -11.13
C THR A 80 8.54 2.48 -12.51
N GLU A 81 7.47 2.01 -13.16
CA GLU A 81 7.56 1.60 -14.57
C GLU A 81 7.82 2.80 -15.47
N VAL A 82 7.12 3.91 -15.18
CA VAL A 82 7.33 5.17 -15.88
C VAL A 82 8.44 5.95 -15.17
N PRO A 83 9.55 6.27 -15.84
CA PRO A 83 10.64 7.04 -15.24
C PRO A 83 10.13 8.38 -14.70
N VAL A 84 10.43 8.68 -13.44
CA VAL A 84 10.09 9.98 -12.85
C VAL A 84 11.11 11.01 -13.38
N PRO A 85 10.65 12.11 -14.01
CA PRO A 85 11.54 13.16 -14.48
C PRO A 85 12.42 13.71 -13.36
N THR A 86 13.69 13.99 -13.66
CA THR A 86 14.62 14.56 -12.71
C THR A 86 14.13 15.93 -12.27
N ARG A 87 13.64 16.05 -11.03
CA ARG A 87 13.24 17.34 -10.48
C ARG A 87 14.48 18.21 -10.30
N VAL A 88 14.62 19.24 -11.13
CA VAL A 88 15.59 20.31 -10.90
C VAL A 88 15.11 21.09 -9.67
N ARG A 89 15.70 20.83 -8.50
CA ARG A 89 15.55 21.74 -7.36
C ARG A 89 16.32 23.01 -7.72
N SER A 90 15.63 24.13 -7.89
CA SER A 90 16.31 25.43 -7.89
C SER A 90 17.08 25.53 -6.57
N LYS A 91 18.41 25.69 -6.66
CA LYS A 91 19.23 26.02 -5.50
C LYS A 91 18.64 27.32 -4.93
N ARG A 92 17.98 27.25 -3.77
CA ARG A 92 17.64 28.45 -3.01
C ARG A 92 18.94 29.23 -2.83
N ARG A 93 18.97 30.47 -3.36
CA ARG A 93 20.06 31.42 -3.14
C ARG A 93 20.31 31.49 -1.64
N THR A 94 21.56 31.26 -1.25
CA THR A 94 22.07 31.47 0.10
C THR A 94 21.59 32.85 0.55
N ALA A 95 20.81 32.92 1.64
CA ALA A 95 20.43 34.22 2.21
C ALA A 95 21.73 34.95 2.60
N PRO A 96 21.93 36.22 2.19
CA PRO A 96 23.13 36.95 2.57
C PRO A 96 23.20 37.03 4.09
N GLY A 97 24.36 36.64 4.63
CA GLY A 97 24.60 36.61 6.07
C GLY A 97 24.33 37.98 6.69
N ARG A 98 23.55 38.00 7.77
CA ARG A 98 23.44 39.17 8.64
C ARG A 98 24.82 39.42 9.25
N ARG A 99 25.55 40.38 8.69
CA ARG A 99 26.73 40.99 9.31
C ARG A 99 26.21 41.73 10.55
N ARG A 100 26.64 41.30 11.74
CA ARG A 100 26.43 42.05 12.99
C ARG A 100 27.59 43.02 13.12
N GLU A 101 27.29 44.31 13.24
CA GLU A 101 28.16 45.33 13.82
C GLU A 101 27.90 45.40 15.33
#